data_AF-A0A1A3TA34-F1
#
_entry.id   AF-A0A1A3TA34-F1
#
_cell.length_a   1.000
_cell.length_b   1.000
_cell.length_c   1.000
_cell.angle_alpha   90.00
_cell.angle_beta   90.00
_cell.angle_gamma   90.00
#
_symmetry.space_group_name_H-M   'P 1'
#
loop_
_entity.id
_entity.type
_entity.pdbx_description
1 polymer ?
#
loop_
_entity_poly.entity_id
_entity_poly.type
_entity_poly.pdbx_seq_one_letter_code
_entity_poly.pdbx_strand_id
1 'polypeptide(L)'
;MTRRHLLQDAVTAASYRHGDEGVASISRATDVDGLQVANKPYRVLTIDEVAEYMHGGQALPLAPLCGGLRPDVAWPYLERAAEAAARLG
;
A
#
# COMPACT_ATOMS: atom_id res chain seq x y z
N MET A 1 8.42 -1.81 -9.11
CA MET A 1 6.96 -1.62 -9.16
C MET A 1 6.66 -0.41 -10.02
N THR A 2 6.02 -0.58 -11.19
CA THR A 2 5.59 0.55 -12.01
C THR A 2 4.47 1.25 -11.25
N ARG A 3 4.75 2.44 -10.71
CA ARG A 3 3.86 3.24 -9.86
C ARG A 3 2.45 3.47 -10.47
N ARG A 4 2.29 3.25 -11.78
CA ARG A 4 1.02 3.19 -12.51
C ARG A 4 0.02 2.16 -11.96
N HIS A 5 0.47 0.99 -11.49
CA HIS A 5 -0.46 -0.01 -10.95
C HIS A 5 -1.10 0.41 -9.62
N LEU A 6 -0.36 1.14 -8.79
CA LEU A 6 -0.92 1.76 -7.58
C LEU A 6 -1.94 2.84 -7.90
N LEU A 7 -1.64 3.65 -8.92
CA LEU A 7 -2.57 4.69 -9.36
C LEU A 7 -3.85 4.08 -9.90
N GLN A 8 -3.76 2.99 -10.65
CA GLN A 8 -4.93 2.27 -11.15
C GLN A 8 -5.79 1.73 -10.00
N ASP A 9 -5.17 1.11 -8.98
CA ASP A 9 -5.88 0.61 -7.80
C ASP A 9 -6.57 1.75 -7.04
N ALA A 10 -5.86 2.84 -6.80
CA ALA A 10 -6.38 4.05 -6.15
C ALA A 10 -7.59 4.66 -6.89
N VAL A 11 -7.46 4.86 -8.20
CA VAL A 11 -8.54 5.41 -9.05
C VAL A 11 -9.72 4.45 -9.11
N THR A 12 -9.47 3.14 -9.22
CA THR A 12 -10.52 2.12 -9.24
C THR A 12 -11.26 2.12 -7.90
N ALA A 13 -10.55 2.06 -6.77
CA ALA A 13 -11.12 2.12 -5.43
C ALA A 13 -11.97 3.37 -5.19
N ALA A 14 -11.53 4.52 -5.70
CA ALA A 14 -12.27 5.78 -5.62
C ALA A 14 -13.53 5.80 -6.52
N SER A 15 -13.50 5.11 -7.67
CA SER A 15 -14.58 5.17 -8.67
C SER A 15 -15.91 4.59 -8.19
N TYR A 16 -15.91 3.63 -7.28
CA TYR A 16 -17.13 2.96 -6.78
C TYR A 16 -17.45 3.27 -5.31
N ARG A 17 -16.67 4.13 -4.65
CA ARG A 17 -16.88 4.56 -3.25
C ARG A 17 -17.22 6.04 -3.19
N HIS A 18 -18.39 6.40 -3.72
CA HIS A 18 -18.86 7.78 -3.70
C HIS A 18 -19.21 8.23 -2.27
N GLY A 19 -18.56 9.29 -1.78
CA GLY A 19 -18.95 10.00 -0.55
C GLY A 19 -18.46 9.41 0.78
N ASP A 20 -17.70 8.32 0.76
CA ASP A 20 -17.09 7.75 1.96
C ASP A 20 -15.67 8.29 2.14
N GLU A 21 -15.49 9.35 2.95
CA GLU A 21 -14.17 9.97 3.18
C GLU A 21 -13.40 9.31 4.33
N GLY A 22 -14.02 8.38 5.07
CA GLY A 22 -13.44 7.75 6.26
C GLY A 22 -12.55 6.54 5.96
N VAL A 23 -12.52 6.07 4.71
CA VAL A 23 -11.79 4.83 4.37
C VAL A 23 -10.33 5.14 4.07
N ALA A 24 -9.46 4.50 4.85
CA ALA A 24 -8.01 4.65 4.74
C ALA A 24 -7.45 4.34 3.34
N SER A 25 -8.17 3.66 2.44
CA SER A 25 -7.73 3.26 1.09
C SER A 25 -8.04 4.26 -0.03
N ILE A 26 -8.75 5.36 0.27
CA ILE A 26 -9.14 6.34 -0.75
C ILE A 26 -8.02 7.36 -0.96
N SER A 27 -7.51 7.41 -2.19
CA SER A 27 -6.58 8.44 -2.65
C SER A 27 -7.25 9.26 -3.75
N ARG A 28 -7.06 10.58 -3.70
CA ARG A 28 -7.44 11.52 -4.78
C ARG A 28 -6.29 11.78 -5.76
N ALA A 29 -5.19 11.03 -5.63
CA ALA A 29 -4.07 11.14 -6.55
C ALA A 29 -4.53 10.77 -7.96
N THR A 30 -4.27 11.66 -8.91
CA THR A 30 -4.55 11.47 -10.33
C THR A 30 -3.32 11.07 -11.13
N ASP A 31 -2.15 11.10 -10.48
CA ASP A 31 -0.87 10.75 -11.05
C ASP A 31 -0.01 10.00 -10.02
N VAL A 32 1.12 9.51 -10.52
CA VAL A 32 2.08 8.69 -9.77
C VAL A 32 2.73 9.47 -8.62
N ASP A 33 3.00 10.76 -8.82
CA ASP A 33 3.71 11.58 -7.84
C ASP A 33 2.77 11.96 -6.69
N GLY A 34 1.48 12.17 -6.99
CA GLY A 34 0.43 12.42 -6.01
C GLY A 34 0.18 11.26 -5.04
N LEU A 35 0.65 10.04 -5.34
CA LEU A 35 0.63 8.92 -4.39
C LEU A 35 1.70 9.03 -3.31
N GLN A 36 2.79 9.77 -3.56
CA GLN A 36 3.94 9.86 -2.65
C GLN A 36 3.73 10.85 -1.50
N VAL A 37 2.56 11.48 -1.38
CA VAL A 37 2.27 12.43 -0.30
C VAL A 37 2.24 11.70 1.05
N ALA A 38 2.99 12.22 2.02
CA ALA A 38 3.10 11.66 3.37
C ALA A 38 1.73 11.46 4.04
N ASN A 39 1.60 10.43 4.88
CA ASN A 39 0.40 10.08 5.67
C ASN A 39 -0.86 9.70 4.87
N LYS A 40 -0.72 9.20 3.64
CA LYS A 40 -1.83 8.66 2.82
C LYS A 40 -1.82 7.12 2.76
N PRO A 41 -2.89 6.46 2.28
CA PRO A 41 -2.98 4.99 2.13
C PRO A 41 -1.79 4.29 1.46
N TYR A 42 -1.20 4.94 0.45
CA TYR A 42 -0.26 4.33 -0.48
C TYR A 42 1.17 4.68 -0.11
N ARG A 43 1.64 4.18 1.04
CA ARG A 43 3.02 4.39 1.50
C ARG A 43 3.94 3.34 0.91
N VAL A 44 5.13 3.77 0.49
CA VAL A 44 6.26 2.88 0.25
C VAL A 44 7.14 2.97 1.48
N LEU A 45 7.29 1.85 2.19
CA LEU A 45 8.13 1.74 3.37
C LEU A 45 9.34 0.85 3.03
N THR A 46 10.49 1.22 3.59
CA THR A 46 11.67 0.36 3.70
C THR A 46 11.43 -0.74 4.74
N ILE A 47 12.28 -1.77 4.77
CA ILE A 47 12.15 -2.87 5.74
C ILE A 47 12.26 -2.36 7.18
N ASP A 48 13.17 -1.41 7.44
CA ASP A 48 13.37 -0.85 8.78
C ASP A 48 12.16 -0.02 9.22
N GLU A 49 11.59 0.81 8.32
CA GLU A 49 10.36 1.55 8.59
C GLU A 49 9.16 0.62 8.85
N VAL A 50 9.09 -0.54 8.17
CA VAL A 50 8.07 -1.56 8.45
C VAL A 50 8.25 -2.16 9.85
N ALA A 51 9.48 -2.49 10.24
CA ALA A 51 9.78 -3.05 11.54
C ALA A 51 9.40 -2.07 12.67
N GLU A 52 9.77 -0.79 12.56
CA GLU A 52 9.40 0.25 13.52
C GLU A 52 7.88 0.44 13.60
N TYR A 53 7.21 0.50 12.45
CA TYR A 53 5.75 0.65 12.37
C TYR A 53 5.01 -0.48 13.10
N MET A 54 5.48 -1.72 12.91
CA MET A 54 4.88 -2.89 13.55
C MET A 54 5.26 -3.02 15.03
N HIS A 55 6.45 -2.60 15.45
CA HIS A 55 6.85 -2.55 16.86
C HIS A 55 5.96 -1.58 17.67
N GLY A 56 5.45 -0.53 17.01
CA GLY A 56 4.41 0.35 17.56
C GLY A 56 3.02 -0.28 17.71
N GLY A 57 2.86 -1.58 17.45
CA GLY A 57 1.61 -2.31 17.56
C GLY A 57 0.64 -2.08 16.40
N GLN A 58 1.08 -1.44 15.31
CA GLN A 58 0.24 -1.18 14.15
C GLN A 58 0.28 -2.35 13.17
N ALA A 59 -0.89 -2.78 12.69
CA ALA A 59 -0.96 -3.76 11.62
C ALA A 59 -0.47 -3.14 10.31
N LEU A 60 0.45 -3.81 9.61
CA LEU A 60 0.97 -3.35 8.33
C LEU A 60 -0.19 -3.25 7.31
N PRO A 61 -0.51 -2.05 6.80
CA PRO A 61 -1.56 -1.90 5.81
C PRO A 61 -1.08 -2.45 4.47
N LEU A 62 -1.38 -3.72 4.22
CA LEU A 62 -1.31 -4.29 2.89
C LEU A 62 -2.56 -3.77 2.15
N ALA A 63 -2.41 -2.65 1.43
CA ALA A 63 -3.40 -2.22 0.46
C ALA A 63 -3.75 -3.42 -0.44
N PRO A 64 -5.04 -3.58 -0.84
CA PRO A 64 -5.47 -4.75 -1.60
C PRO A 64 -4.47 -4.99 -2.71
N LEU A 65 -3.76 -6.12 -2.62
CA LEU A 65 -2.61 -6.48 -3.44
C LEU A 65 -2.83 -5.98 -4.85
N CYS A 66 -2.24 -4.82 -5.16
CA CYS A 66 -2.58 -3.94 -6.27
C CYS A 66 -3.38 -4.69 -7.33
N GLY A 67 -4.71 -4.56 -7.32
CA GLY A 67 -5.58 -5.41 -8.12
C GLY A 67 -5.11 -5.39 -9.58
N GLY A 68 -4.63 -6.52 -10.09
CA GLY A 68 -4.08 -6.62 -11.45
C GLY A 68 -2.55 -6.53 -11.59
N LEU A 69 -1.77 -6.59 -10.51
CA LEU A 69 -0.33 -6.88 -10.62
C LEU A 69 -0.10 -8.33 -11.05
N ARG A 70 0.90 -8.53 -11.92
CA ARG A 70 1.33 -9.88 -12.26
C ARG A 70 1.93 -10.58 -11.04
N PRO A 71 1.74 -11.91 -10.89
CA PRO A 71 2.26 -12.66 -9.74
C PRO A 71 3.77 -12.51 -9.51
N ASP A 72 4.57 -12.47 -10.58
CA ASP A 72 6.02 -12.28 -10.50
C ASP A 72 6.43 -10.93 -9.90
N VAL A 73 5.53 -9.94 -9.93
CA VAL A 73 5.75 -8.63 -9.31
C VAL A 73 5.16 -8.56 -7.90
N ALA A 74 4.00 -9.18 -7.68
CA ALA A 74 3.30 -9.15 -6.40
C ALA A 74 3.91 -10.07 -5.34
N TRP A 75 4.37 -11.26 -5.72
CA TRP A 75 4.83 -12.31 -4.80
C TRP A 75 6.06 -11.88 -3.98
N PRO A 76 7.11 -11.28 -4.57
CA PRO A 76 8.25 -10.81 -3.79
C PRO A 76 7.91 -9.71 -2.77
N TYR A 77 6.77 -9.01 -2.93
CA TYR A 77 6.33 -8.03 -1.94
C TYR A 77 5.75 -8.71 -0.70
N LEU A 78 4.96 -9.77 -0.91
CA LEU A 78 4.43 -10.58 0.19
C LEU A 78 5.53 -11.29 0.96
N GLU A 79 6.53 -11.84 0.27
CA GLU A 79 7.68 -12.48 0.91
C GLU A 79 8.44 -11.51 1.82
N ARG A 80 8.68 -10.27 1.36
CA ARG A 80 9.31 -9.23 2.19
C ARG A 80 8.47 -8.81 3.38
N ALA A 81 7.16 -8.70 3.20
CA ALA A 81 6.24 -8.38 4.30
C ALA A 81 6.22 -9.51 5.35
N ALA A 82 6.22 -10.77 4.90
CA ALA A 82 6.32 -11.94 5.78
C ALA A 82 7.67 -12.00 6.50
N GLU A 83 8.77 -11.70 5.82
CA GLU A 83 10.10 -11.62 6.42
C GLU A 83 10.16 -10.54 7.51
N ALA A 84 9.62 -9.34 7.24
CA ALA A 84 9.55 -8.28 8.23
C ALA A 84 8.70 -8.66 9.45
N ALA A 85 7.57 -9.33 9.23
CA ALA A 85 6.73 -9.84 10.31
C ALA A 85 7.44 -10.91 11.17
N ALA A 86 8.21 -11.81 10.53
CA ALA A 86 8.96 -12.85 11.22
C ALA A 86 10.08 -12.30 12.11
N ARG A 87 10.62 -11.12 11.81
CA ARG A 87 11.67 -10.46 12.63
C ARG A 87 11.14 -9.86 13.95
N LEU A 88 9.83 -9.82 14.14
CA LEU A 88 9.19 -9.27 15.34
C LEU A 88 8.83 -10.33 16.40
N GLY A 89 8.87 -11.61 16.02
CA GLY A 89 8.70 -12.76 16.93
C GLY A 89 10.02 -13.37 17.33
#